data_AF-A0A1S9RQP0-F1
#
_entry.id   AF-A0A1S9RQP0-F1
#
_cell.length_a   1.000
_cell.length_b   1.000
_cell.length_c   1.000
_cell.angle_alpha   90.00
_cell.angle_beta   90.00
_cell.angle_gamma   90.00
#
_symmetry.space_group_name_H-M   'P 1'
#
loop_
_entity.id
_entity.type
_entity.pdbx_description
1 polymer ?
#
loop_
_entity_poly.entity_id
_entity_poly.type
_entity_poly.pdbx_seq_one_letter_code
_entity_poly.pdbx_strand_id
1 'polypeptide(L)'
;MRTENPFASPEDDYSRFGSATASLPQFDNYTNHGRSAPQTTPQPPRYSEVFGSNAVMERQWYNPLGWSGRKKLIVAGCVVVVIVAVIVGAVEGVKANAYPNYSQLNYTLVDTFSGSSFFDNFEYYTSTDPTNGWVQYVDSQTASMMNLTYASDSTAVIKVDTDTQNQTSGRKSVRITSTNTYDNGLFIFDVVHTPYGCATWPALWLTDPSNWPEHGEIDVMESNNKGTQGNDMTLHTTSGCKMNAKRKETGTALYSNCLNTANDNAGCGVKGKSATYGEAFNNNGGGVYAMELRDAGIRVWMFSRDDIPSDISNSTSSPDPSTWGEALADFPSTHCDISSHFKNQSIIANIDICGDLAGATSYYTTINNCPDTCTQFAAENGANFTNAYWEFNSFKVYQTS
;
A
#
# COMPACT_ATOMS: atom_id res chain seq x y z
N MET A 1 -37.57 25.47 -44.32
CA MET A 1 -36.21 25.52 -44.92
C MET A 1 -35.29 24.89 -43.88
N ARG A 2 -34.88 23.60 -43.92
CA ARG A 2 -33.87 22.95 -44.81
C ARG A 2 -32.63 23.84 -44.98
N THR A 3 -31.39 23.45 -44.64
CA THR A 3 -30.62 22.19 -44.83
C THR A 3 -29.45 22.14 -43.82
N GLU A 4 -29.22 21.05 -43.07
CA GLU A 4 -28.41 19.84 -43.31
C GLU A 4 -26.92 19.88 -42.91
N ASN A 5 -26.50 18.74 -42.37
CA ASN A 5 -25.27 18.33 -41.71
C ASN A 5 -24.67 17.18 -42.55
N PRO A 6 -23.34 16.97 -42.59
CA PRO A 6 -22.82 15.60 -42.70
C PRO A 6 -21.55 15.43 -41.85
N PHE A 7 -21.32 14.36 -41.07
CA PHE A 7 -21.42 12.94 -41.39
C PHE A 7 -21.63 12.11 -40.10
N ALA A 8 -22.39 11.02 -40.21
CA ALA A 8 -22.57 9.97 -39.22
C ALA A 8 -22.40 8.58 -39.88
N SER A 9 -21.63 7.71 -39.20
CA SER A 9 -21.75 6.26 -38.86
C SER A 9 -22.24 5.22 -39.94
N PRO A 10 -22.17 3.87 -39.75
CA PRO A 10 -22.72 3.14 -38.58
C PRO A 10 -21.95 1.88 -38.09
N GLU A 11 -22.34 1.45 -36.88
CA GLU A 11 -22.23 0.09 -36.33
C GLU A 11 -23.21 -0.85 -37.06
N ASP A 12 -22.97 -2.17 -37.02
CA ASP A 12 -24.05 -3.17 -37.09
C ASP A 12 -23.69 -4.44 -36.30
N ASP A 13 -24.65 -4.81 -35.47
CA ASP A 13 -24.85 -6.03 -34.67
C ASP A 13 -25.30 -7.19 -35.57
N TYR A 14 -25.05 -8.47 -35.22
CA TYR A 14 -26.00 -9.56 -35.48
C TYR A 14 -25.59 -10.88 -34.82
N SER A 15 -26.62 -11.57 -34.32
CA SER A 15 -26.61 -12.81 -33.58
C SER A 15 -27.38 -13.93 -34.31
N ARG A 16 -27.04 -15.19 -33.98
CA ARG A 16 -27.86 -16.43 -33.99
C ARG A 16 -28.17 -17.24 -35.27
N PHE A 17 -28.38 -18.54 -35.00
CA PHE A 17 -28.91 -19.69 -35.78
C PHE A 17 -27.90 -20.41 -36.69
N GLY A 18 -27.81 -21.73 -36.80
CA GLY A 18 -28.55 -22.87 -36.25
C GLY A 18 -28.26 -24.12 -37.10
N SER A 19 -27.98 -25.26 -36.46
CA SER A 19 -28.24 -26.66 -36.89
C SER A 19 -28.09 -27.10 -38.36
N ALA A 20 -27.28 -28.15 -38.64
CA ALA A 20 -27.73 -29.46 -39.16
C ALA A 20 -26.57 -30.35 -39.71
N THR A 21 -26.55 -31.59 -39.21
CA THR A 21 -26.23 -32.89 -39.83
C THR A 21 -25.54 -32.96 -41.22
N ALA A 22 -24.55 -33.85 -41.37
CA ALA A 22 -24.66 -35.08 -42.19
C ALA A 22 -23.27 -35.74 -42.49
N SER A 23 -23.12 -36.98 -42.01
CA SER A 23 -22.60 -38.18 -42.68
C SER A 23 -21.48 -38.13 -43.75
N LEU A 24 -20.50 -39.02 -43.53
CA LEU A 24 -19.59 -39.74 -44.46
C LEU A 24 -20.17 -40.00 -45.88
N PRO A 25 -19.33 -40.10 -46.94
CA PRO A 25 -18.61 -41.35 -47.31
C PRO A 25 -17.16 -41.07 -47.79
N GLN A 26 -16.14 -41.93 -47.61
CA GLN A 26 -15.79 -43.23 -48.22
C GLN A 26 -15.75 -43.29 -49.76
N PHE A 27 -14.73 -44.03 -50.25
CA PHE A 27 -14.40 -44.45 -51.63
C PHE A 27 -13.62 -43.46 -52.48
N ASP A 28 -12.71 -43.86 -53.36
CA ASP A 28 -11.76 -44.97 -53.49
C ASP A 28 -11.04 -44.66 -54.83
N ASN A 29 -9.78 -45.08 -54.94
CA ASN A 29 -9.01 -45.44 -56.14
C ASN A 29 -9.40 -44.93 -57.56
N TYR A 30 -8.39 -44.61 -58.37
CA TYR A 30 -7.98 -45.45 -59.54
C TYR A 30 -6.81 -44.84 -60.34
N THR A 31 -5.66 -45.54 -60.32
CA THR A 31 -4.88 -46.04 -61.49
C THR A 31 -4.05 -45.12 -62.39
N ASN A 32 -2.97 -45.54 -63.09
CA ASN A 32 -2.07 -46.71 -63.12
C ASN A 32 -0.99 -46.42 -64.21
N HIS A 33 -0.02 -47.34 -64.35
CA HIS A 33 1.03 -47.54 -65.38
C HIS A 33 2.45 -47.20 -64.90
N GLY A 34 3.43 -48.12 -64.87
CA GLY A 34 3.46 -49.53 -65.22
C GLY A 34 4.87 -49.96 -65.63
N ARG A 35 5.31 -51.15 -65.18
CA ARG A 35 6.07 -52.22 -65.92
C ARG A 35 6.89 -53.14 -64.99
N SER A 36 6.34 -54.35 -64.76
CA SER A 36 6.93 -55.72 -64.90
C SER A 36 8.45 -55.87 -65.13
N ALA A 37 9.21 -56.89 -64.68
CA ALA A 37 9.14 -58.16 -63.91
C ALA A 37 10.61 -58.73 -63.91
N PRO A 38 11.05 -59.89 -63.33
CA PRO A 38 10.28 -61.03 -62.81
C PRO A 38 10.75 -61.64 -61.46
N GLN A 39 9.92 -62.59 -61.01
CA GLN A 39 9.94 -63.39 -59.78
C GLN A 39 11.16 -64.33 -59.62
N THR A 40 11.58 -64.52 -58.37
CA THR A 40 12.22 -65.75 -57.89
C THR A 40 11.48 -66.26 -56.65
N THR A 41 11.23 -67.56 -56.63
CA THR A 41 10.43 -68.33 -55.66
C THR A 41 11.13 -68.50 -54.29
N PRO A 42 10.37 -68.67 -53.19
CA PRO A 42 10.89 -68.69 -51.82
C PRO A 42 11.40 -70.09 -51.41
N GLN A 43 12.57 -70.15 -50.78
CA GLN A 43 12.99 -71.31 -49.99
C GLN A 43 12.65 -71.09 -48.51
N PRO A 44 12.02 -72.07 -47.81
CA PRO A 44 11.88 -72.01 -46.37
C PRO A 44 13.24 -72.25 -45.68
N PRO A 45 13.52 -71.62 -44.53
CA PRO A 45 14.75 -71.85 -43.80
C PRO A 45 14.82 -73.31 -43.31
N ARG A 46 16.02 -73.90 -43.44
CA ARG A 46 16.33 -75.24 -42.96
C ARG A 46 16.25 -75.31 -41.44
N TYR A 47 15.67 -76.40 -40.95
CA TYR A 47 15.78 -76.85 -39.57
C TYR A 47 17.18 -77.45 -39.34
N SER A 48 17.89 -76.91 -38.34
CA SER A 48 19.04 -77.46 -37.60
C SER A 48 19.62 -76.25 -36.86
N GLU A 49 19.69 -76.14 -35.53
CA GLU A 49 19.89 -77.13 -34.48
C GLU A 49 19.21 -76.61 -33.20
N VAL A 50 18.51 -77.48 -32.49
CA VAL A 50 18.14 -77.25 -31.08
C VAL A 50 19.40 -77.50 -30.27
N PHE A 51 19.93 -76.51 -29.55
CA PHE A 51 20.32 -76.58 -28.14
C PHE A 51 20.85 -75.21 -27.66
N GLY A 52 20.02 -74.53 -26.84
CA GLY A 52 20.45 -73.62 -25.77
C GLY A 52 21.32 -72.41 -26.12
N SER A 53 20.68 -71.25 -26.34
CA SER A 53 21.23 -70.01 -25.79
C SER A 53 20.08 -69.07 -25.43
N ASN A 54 20.18 -68.50 -24.24
CA ASN A 54 19.15 -67.77 -23.53
C ASN A 54 18.45 -66.74 -24.42
N ALA A 55 17.10 -66.73 -24.41
CA ALA A 55 16.39 -65.50 -24.69
C ALA A 55 16.85 -64.49 -23.63
N VAL A 56 17.83 -63.66 -23.99
CA VAL A 56 18.19 -62.50 -23.16
C VAL A 56 16.98 -61.61 -23.25
N MET A 57 16.13 -61.69 -22.23
CA MET A 57 15.05 -60.74 -22.01
C MET A 57 15.72 -59.37 -21.97
N GLU A 58 15.63 -58.62 -23.07
CA GLU A 58 16.38 -57.37 -23.21
C GLU A 58 15.87 -56.43 -22.11
N ARG A 59 16.72 -56.26 -21.09
CA ARG A 59 16.63 -55.24 -20.03
C ARG A 59 16.12 -53.92 -20.59
N GLN A 60 14.80 -53.64 -20.54
CA GLN A 60 14.28 -52.34 -20.97
C GLN A 60 15.13 -51.22 -20.37
N TRP A 61 15.52 -50.25 -21.19
CA TRP A 61 16.57 -49.27 -20.86
C TRP A 61 16.27 -48.43 -19.60
N TYR A 62 15.01 -48.34 -19.20
CA TYR A 62 14.52 -47.64 -18.01
C TYR A 62 14.50 -48.51 -16.74
N ASN A 63 14.80 -49.81 -16.83
CA ASN A 63 14.82 -50.70 -15.68
C ASN A 63 16.11 -50.47 -14.85
N PRO A 64 16.02 -49.93 -13.62
CA PRO A 64 17.19 -49.59 -12.81
C PRO A 64 18.02 -50.82 -12.43
N LEU A 65 17.43 -52.03 -12.48
CA LEU A 65 18.15 -53.29 -12.22
C LEU A 65 19.18 -53.63 -13.31
N GLY A 66 19.08 -53.05 -14.52
CA GLY A 66 20.02 -53.24 -15.62
C GLY A 66 21.09 -52.15 -15.75
N TRP A 67 21.06 -51.10 -14.91
CA TRP A 67 21.96 -49.96 -15.03
C TRP A 67 23.35 -50.21 -14.44
N SER A 68 24.38 -49.62 -15.08
CA SER A 68 25.73 -49.56 -14.51
C SER A 68 25.75 -48.71 -13.23
N GLY A 69 26.69 -48.99 -12.31
CA GLY A 69 26.80 -48.24 -11.05
C GLY A 69 26.91 -46.72 -11.24
N ARG A 70 27.62 -46.27 -12.29
CA ARG A 70 27.71 -44.85 -12.67
C ARG A 70 26.35 -44.24 -13.05
N LYS A 71 25.54 -44.94 -13.86
CA LYS A 71 24.19 -44.48 -14.23
C LYS A 71 23.28 -44.39 -13.01
N LYS A 72 23.36 -45.36 -12.09
CA LYS A 72 22.62 -45.32 -10.82
C LYS A 72 23.00 -44.12 -9.96
N LEU A 73 24.30 -43.82 -9.84
CA LEU A 73 24.80 -42.66 -9.09
C LEU A 73 24.36 -41.33 -9.72
N ILE A 74 24.42 -41.20 -11.05
CA ILE A 74 23.96 -39.99 -11.75
C ILE A 74 22.47 -39.79 -11.53
N VAL A 75 21.63 -40.81 -11.74
CA VAL A 75 20.18 -40.68 -11.56
C VAL A 75 19.82 -40.43 -10.09
N ALA A 76 20.49 -41.09 -9.13
CA ALA A 76 20.31 -40.79 -7.71
C ALA A 76 20.68 -39.32 -7.40
N GLY A 77 21.79 -38.82 -7.95
CA GLY A 77 22.17 -37.41 -7.85
C GLY A 77 21.12 -36.46 -8.43
N CYS A 78 20.60 -36.75 -9.63
CA CYS A 78 19.52 -35.98 -10.24
C CYS A 78 18.24 -35.99 -9.39
N VAL A 79 17.85 -37.15 -8.84
CA VAL A 79 16.68 -37.29 -7.96
C VAL A 79 16.87 -36.45 -6.70
N VAL A 80 18.05 -36.47 -6.07
CA VAL A 80 18.36 -35.64 -4.89
C VAL A 80 18.24 -34.16 -5.25
N VAL A 81 18.79 -33.71 -6.37
CA VAL A 81 18.68 -32.30 -6.82
C VAL A 81 17.22 -31.90 -7.03
N VAL A 82 16.41 -32.76 -7.67
CA VAL A 82 14.97 -32.49 -7.88
C VAL A 82 14.24 -32.41 -6.54
N ILE A 83 14.49 -33.33 -5.60
CA ILE A 83 13.88 -33.29 -4.26
C ILE A 83 14.26 -31.99 -3.53
N VAL A 84 15.54 -31.61 -3.56
CA VAL A 84 16.00 -30.36 -2.94
C VAL A 84 15.32 -29.15 -3.59
N ALA A 85 15.22 -29.10 -4.92
CA ALA A 85 14.55 -28.01 -5.62
C ALA A 85 13.05 -27.91 -5.25
N VAL A 86 12.34 -29.05 -5.15
CA VAL A 86 10.94 -29.09 -4.72
C VAL A 86 10.79 -28.61 -3.28
N ILE A 87 11.66 -29.04 -2.37
CA ILE A 87 11.64 -28.61 -0.96
C ILE A 87 11.92 -27.11 -0.85
N VAL A 88 12.95 -26.61 -1.52
CA VAL A 88 13.28 -25.18 -1.54
C VAL A 88 12.12 -24.36 -2.11
N GLY A 89 11.54 -24.79 -3.24
CA GLY A 89 10.38 -24.13 -3.83
C GLY A 89 9.17 -24.10 -2.88
N ALA A 90 8.90 -25.18 -2.16
CA ALA A 90 7.83 -25.24 -1.16
C ALA A 90 8.10 -24.32 0.04
N VAL A 91 9.33 -24.33 0.57
CA VAL A 91 9.73 -23.49 1.72
C VAL A 91 9.68 -22.01 1.37
N GLU A 92 10.26 -21.61 0.24
CA GLU A 92 10.23 -20.22 -0.22
C GLU A 92 8.80 -19.79 -0.57
N GLY A 93 7.99 -20.68 -1.12
CA GLY A 93 6.56 -20.45 -1.32
C GLY A 93 5.79 -20.21 -0.02
N VAL A 94 6.07 -20.97 1.04
CA VAL A 94 5.46 -20.78 2.37
C VAL A 94 5.92 -19.45 2.98
N LYS A 95 7.22 -19.13 2.94
CA LYS A 95 7.76 -17.87 3.46
C LYS A 95 7.17 -16.65 2.75
N ALA A 96 7.08 -16.69 1.43
CA ALA A 96 6.51 -15.59 0.64
C ALA A 96 5.02 -15.37 0.92
N ASN A 97 4.30 -16.41 1.34
CA ASN A 97 2.88 -16.37 1.68
C ASN A 97 2.60 -16.26 3.19
N ALA A 98 3.64 -16.17 4.03
CA ALA A 98 3.48 -15.97 5.46
C ALA A 98 2.73 -14.66 5.71
N TYR A 99 1.77 -14.72 6.61
CA TYR A 99 0.93 -13.60 6.97
C TYR A 99 0.51 -13.75 8.43
N PRO A 100 0.66 -12.69 9.26
CA PRO A 100 0.31 -12.75 10.66
C PRO A 100 -1.20 -12.96 10.84
N ASN A 101 -1.57 -13.64 11.92
CA ASN A 101 -2.98 -13.83 12.24
C ASN A 101 -3.51 -12.56 12.90
N TYR A 102 -4.41 -11.87 12.20
CA TYR A 102 -5.13 -10.76 12.78
C TYR A 102 -6.40 -11.22 13.51
N SER A 103 -6.24 -11.95 14.63
CA SER A 103 -7.38 -12.37 15.45
C SER A 103 -8.13 -11.16 16.00
N GLN A 104 -9.43 -11.35 16.23
CA GLN A 104 -10.28 -10.36 16.89
C GLN A 104 -9.72 -10.01 18.27
N LEU A 105 -9.71 -8.72 18.60
CA LEU A 105 -9.34 -8.19 19.90
C LEU A 105 -10.49 -7.34 20.44
N ASN A 106 -10.64 -7.31 21.76
CA ASN A 106 -11.61 -6.46 22.42
C ASN A 106 -10.94 -5.13 22.80
N TYR A 107 -11.35 -4.06 22.12
CA TYR A 107 -10.85 -2.72 22.35
C TYR A 107 -11.71 -1.97 23.38
N THR A 108 -11.07 -1.21 24.26
CA THR A 108 -11.72 -0.30 25.21
C THR A 108 -11.19 1.11 25.02
N LEU A 109 -12.07 2.10 25.00
CA LEU A 109 -11.71 3.51 24.85
C LEU A 109 -10.84 3.95 26.03
N VAL A 110 -9.66 4.51 25.74
CA VAL A 110 -8.74 5.03 26.76
C VAL A 110 -8.62 6.54 26.71
N ASP A 111 -8.68 7.15 25.51
CA ASP A 111 -8.59 8.61 25.35
C ASP A 111 -9.57 9.12 24.29
N THR A 112 -10.02 10.36 24.48
CA THR A 112 -10.82 11.11 23.51
C THR A 112 -10.35 12.56 23.46
N PHE A 113 -10.02 13.02 22.26
CA PHE A 113 -9.67 14.41 21.95
C PHE A 113 -10.80 14.97 21.08
N SER A 114 -11.66 15.82 21.66
CA SER A 114 -12.85 16.37 20.99
C SER A 114 -13.35 17.63 21.69
N GLY A 115 -14.23 18.37 21.03
CA GLY A 115 -14.90 19.52 21.62
C GLY A 115 -13.94 20.68 21.89
N SER A 116 -14.36 21.63 22.72
CA SER A 116 -13.57 22.81 23.07
C SER A 116 -12.23 22.48 23.75
N SER A 117 -12.10 21.29 24.33
CA SER A 117 -10.90 20.78 25.01
C SER A 117 -9.99 19.96 24.11
N PHE A 118 -10.20 19.94 22.78
CA PHE A 118 -9.43 19.09 21.86
C PHE A 118 -7.90 19.26 22.05
N PHE A 119 -7.44 20.49 22.25
CA PHE A 119 -6.01 20.81 22.34
C PHE A 119 -5.45 20.72 23.77
N ASP A 120 -6.24 20.39 24.80
CA ASP A 120 -5.80 20.42 26.21
C ASP A 120 -4.69 19.41 26.52
N ASN A 121 -4.63 18.32 25.76
CA ASN A 121 -3.65 17.24 25.90
C ASN A 121 -2.60 17.26 24.78
N PHE A 122 -2.32 18.44 24.23
CA PHE A 122 -1.32 18.63 23.19
C PHE A 122 -0.33 19.74 23.55
N GLU A 123 0.95 19.47 23.31
CA GLU A 123 2.01 20.47 23.34
C GLU A 123 2.21 21.09 21.96
N TYR A 124 2.57 22.37 21.92
CA TYR A 124 2.85 23.09 20.68
C TYR A 124 4.36 23.12 20.43
N TYR A 125 4.79 22.50 19.34
CA TYR A 125 6.19 22.52 18.93
C TYR A 125 6.54 23.89 18.34
N THR A 126 7.65 24.48 18.77
CA THR A 126 8.08 25.84 18.36
C THR A 126 9.52 25.92 17.87
N SER A 127 10.21 24.78 17.84
CA SER A 127 11.58 24.73 17.33
C SER A 127 11.59 24.72 15.80
N THR A 128 12.79 24.85 15.23
CA THR A 128 13.01 24.74 13.79
C THR A 128 12.50 23.40 13.27
N ASP A 129 11.82 23.42 12.13
CA ASP A 129 11.31 22.21 11.50
C ASP A 129 12.45 21.22 11.16
N PRO A 130 12.35 19.94 11.59
CA PRO A 130 13.39 18.95 11.34
C PRO A 130 13.49 18.52 9.87
N THR A 131 12.47 18.80 9.05
CA THR A 131 12.39 18.45 7.64
C THR A 131 12.77 19.60 6.70
N ASN A 132 13.49 20.59 7.25
CA ASN A 132 13.99 21.78 6.54
C ASN A 132 12.90 22.64 5.90
N GLY A 133 11.69 22.57 6.45
CA GLY A 133 10.55 23.40 6.07
C GLY A 133 10.83 24.89 6.12
N TRP A 134 10.26 25.63 5.16
CA TRP A 134 10.12 27.08 5.22
C TRP A 134 8.89 27.46 6.07
N VAL A 135 8.86 26.96 7.30
CA VAL A 135 7.76 27.13 8.24
C VAL A 135 8.26 27.81 9.52
N GLN A 136 7.38 28.56 10.17
CA GLN A 136 7.58 29.03 11.53
C GLN A 136 6.49 28.42 12.42
N TYR A 137 6.80 27.35 13.13
CA TYR A 137 5.86 26.82 14.11
C TYR A 137 5.72 27.76 15.31
N VAL A 138 4.48 28.07 15.69
CA VAL A 138 4.18 29.02 16.76
C VAL A 138 3.61 28.34 18.00
N ASP A 139 3.78 28.97 19.17
CA ASP A 139 3.18 28.52 20.42
C ASP A 139 1.64 28.66 20.41
N SER A 140 0.99 28.05 21.40
CA SER A 140 -0.48 28.05 21.54
C SER A 140 -1.07 29.44 21.70
N GLN A 141 -0.37 30.35 22.40
CA GLN A 141 -0.82 31.72 22.60
C GLN A 141 -0.85 32.49 21.27
N THR A 142 0.23 32.39 20.49
CA THR A 142 0.37 33.01 19.18
C THR A 142 -0.61 32.38 18.19
N ALA A 143 -0.73 31.05 18.19
CA ALA A 143 -1.72 30.35 17.37
C ALA A 143 -3.14 30.85 17.65
N SER A 144 -3.53 30.98 18.92
CA SER A 144 -4.85 31.50 19.30
C SER A 144 -5.04 32.97 18.86
N MET A 145 -4.06 33.85 19.11
CA MET A 145 -4.14 35.27 18.71
C MET A 145 -4.25 35.45 17.20
N MET A 146 -3.61 34.58 16.43
CA MET A 146 -3.64 34.57 14.97
C MET A 146 -4.74 33.67 14.41
N ASN A 147 -5.58 33.08 15.28
CA ASN A 147 -6.62 32.12 14.92
C ASN A 147 -6.09 30.89 14.14
N LEU A 148 -4.81 30.52 14.25
CA LEU A 148 -4.23 29.36 13.59
C LEU A 148 -4.69 28.04 14.21
N THR A 149 -5.12 28.06 15.47
CA THR A 149 -5.86 26.97 16.09
C THR A 149 -7.10 27.48 16.79
N TYR A 150 -8.19 26.71 16.70
CA TYR A 150 -9.38 26.90 17.51
C TYR A 150 -10.14 25.58 17.65
N ALA A 151 -10.85 25.41 18.77
CA ALA A 151 -11.73 24.29 19.00
C ALA A 151 -13.09 24.79 19.50
N SER A 152 -14.15 24.10 19.10
CA SER A 152 -15.54 24.32 19.48
C SER A 152 -16.17 22.99 19.89
N ASP A 153 -17.43 22.99 20.30
CA ASP A 153 -18.14 21.77 20.72
C ASP A 153 -18.15 20.66 19.65
N SER A 154 -18.03 21.02 18.36
CA SER A 154 -18.16 20.08 17.24
C SER A 154 -16.93 19.94 16.35
N THR A 155 -15.92 20.81 16.48
CA THR A 155 -14.77 20.80 15.56
C THR A 155 -13.53 21.41 16.18
N ALA A 156 -12.36 20.92 15.75
CA ALA A 156 -11.04 21.48 16.05
C ALA A 156 -10.27 21.71 14.75
N VAL A 157 -9.62 22.88 14.65
CA VAL A 157 -8.93 23.32 13.42
C VAL A 157 -7.49 23.69 13.70
N ILE A 158 -6.61 23.31 12.75
CA ILE A 158 -5.22 23.74 12.67
C ILE A 158 -5.02 24.32 11.26
N LYS A 159 -4.53 25.56 11.13
CA LYS A 159 -4.34 26.19 9.83
C LYS A 159 -3.05 27.00 9.72
N VAL A 160 -2.67 27.23 8.47
CA VAL A 160 -1.53 28.08 8.09
C VAL A 160 -1.94 29.55 8.07
N ASP A 161 -1.01 30.46 8.39
CA ASP A 161 -1.21 31.92 8.27
C ASP A 161 -1.49 32.34 6.82
N THR A 162 -2.65 32.97 6.60
CA THR A 162 -3.10 33.47 5.30
C THR A 162 -2.92 34.97 5.11
N ASP A 163 -2.72 35.71 6.19
CA ASP A 163 -2.90 37.16 6.21
C ASP A 163 -1.58 37.88 6.02
N THR A 164 -0.49 37.33 6.58
CA THR A 164 0.81 37.96 6.46
C THR A 164 1.43 37.70 5.07
N GLN A 165 1.79 38.79 4.40
CA GLN A 165 2.54 38.77 3.15
C GLN A 165 4.02 39.02 3.37
N ASN A 166 4.85 38.57 2.42
CA ASN A 166 6.30 38.78 2.38
C ASN A 166 7.02 38.35 3.67
N GLN A 167 6.67 37.17 4.19
CA GLN A 167 7.35 36.64 5.38
C GLN A 167 8.82 36.32 5.05
N THR A 168 9.71 36.52 6.03
CA THR A 168 11.17 36.35 5.83
C THR A 168 11.76 35.16 6.59
N SER A 169 10.97 34.51 7.43
CA SER A 169 11.46 33.56 8.44
C SER A 169 10.63 32.27 8.51
N GLY A 170 10.01 31.90 7.40
CA GLY A 170 9.06 30.79 7.32
C GLY A 170 7.61 31.24 7.43
N ARG A 171 6.70 30.50 6.80
CA ARG A 171 5.26 30.75 6.93
C ARG A 171 4.76 30.25 8.28
N LYS A 172 4.04 31.08 9.03
CA LYS A 172 3.52 30.66 10.34
C LYS A 172 2.51 29.51 10.21
N SER A 173 2.72 28.49 11.02
CA SER A 173 1.90 27.28 11.07
C SER A 173 1.96 26.68 12.48
N VAL A 174 1.35 25.53 12.68
CA VAL A 174 1.28 24.84 13.97
C VAL A 174 1.63 23.37 13.80
N ARG A 175 2.36 22.86 14.79
CA ARG A 175 2.60 21.43 15.03
C ARG A 175 2.23 21.12 16.47
N ILE A 176 1.23 20.26 16.65
CA ILE A 176 0.82 19.77 17.96
C ILE A 176 1.31 18.34 18.16
N THR A 177 1.67 18.00 19.40
CA THR A 177 2.11 16.66 19.81
C THR A 177 1.37 16.24 21.06
N SER A 178 0.72 15.07 21.06
CA SER A 178 -0.03 14.60 22.24
C SER A 178 0.89 14.37 23.43
N THR A 179 0.42 14.73 24.61
CA THR A 179 1.13 14.49 25.88
C THR A 179 1.10 13.00 26.26
N ASN A 180 0.00 12.32 25.96
CA ASN A 180 -0.10 10.87 26.10
C ASN A 180 0.69 10.16 24.99
N THR A 181 1.22 9.00 25.33
CA THR A 181 1.97 8.13 24.43
C THR A 181 1.41 6.71 24.45
N TYR A 182 1.63 5.98 23.35
CA TYR A 182 1.00 4.69 23.11
C TYR A 182 2.00 3.69 22.51
N ASP A 183 2.11 2.49 23.08
CA ASP A 183 2.89 1.39 22.49
C ASP A 183 2.07 0.57 21.49
N ASN A 184 0.76 0.56 21.66
CA ASN A 184 -0.21 -0.15 20.84
C ASN A 184 -1.58 0.50 20.98
N GLY A 185 -2.49 0.16 20.07
CA GLY A 185 -3.86 0.59 20.14
C GLY A 185 -4.58 0.59 18.80
N LEU A 186 -5.85 0.96 18.86
CA LEU A 186 -6.68 1.30 17.72
C LEU A 186 -7.01 2.78 17.80
N PHE A 187 -6.64 3.51 16.77
CA PHE A 187 -6.71 4.96 16.70
C PHE A 187 -7.72 5.33 15.63
N ILE A 188 -8.73 6.11 16.01
CA ILE A 188 -9.80 6.56 15.14
C ILE A 188 -9.67 8.08 15.00
N PHE A 189 -9.30 8.53 13.81
CA PHE A 189 -9.18 9.93 13.44
C PHE A 189 -10.37 10.31 12.56
N ASP A 190 -11.31 11.08 13.11
CA ASP A 190 -12.43 11.63 12.34
C ASP A 190 -12.03 13.00 11.76
N VAL A 191 -11.76 13.01 10.45
CA VAL A 191 -11.20 14.15 9.71
C VAL A 191 -12.25 14.68 8.75
N VAL A 192 -12.59 15.96 8.90
CA VAL A 192 -13.57 16.66 8.04
C VAL A 192 -12.86 17.30 6.84
N HIS A 193 -11.70 17.90 7.08
CA HIS A 193 -10.91 18.60 6.06
C HIS A 193 -9.42 18.31 6.23
N THR A 194 -8.74 18.08 5.11
CA THR A 194 -7.29 17.92 4.99
C THR A 194 -6.67 19.16 4.34
N PRO A 195 -5.49 19.62 4.78
CA PRO A 195 -4.79 20.71 4.14
C PRO A 195 -4.35 20.36 2.72
N TYR A 196 -4.50 21.28 1.78
CA TYR A 196 -3.87 21.13 0.45
C TYR A 196 -3.60 22.49 -0.19
N GLY A 197 -2.61 22.52 -1.08
CA GLY A 197 -2.20 23.71 -1.81
C GLY A 197 -0.72 23.69 -2.14
N CYS A 198 -0.28 24.46 -3.13
CA CYS A 198 1.16 24.54 -3.41
C CYS A 198 1.95 24.92 -2.15
N ALA A 199 3.11 24.29 -1.99
CA ALA A 199 4.00 24.39 -0.83
C ALA A 199 3.55 23.70 0.46
N THR A 200 2.31 23.20 0.59
CA THR A 200 1.90 22.56 1.86
C THR A 200 2.51 21.15 2.00
N TRP A 201 2.98 20.81 3.19
CA TRP A 201 3.35 19.45 3.60
C TRP A 201 2.66 19.09 4.93
N PRO A 202 1.38 18.73 4.86
CA PRO A 202 0.61 18.30 6.02
C PRO A 202 0.85 16.85 6.41
N ALA A 203 0.85 16.59 7.72
CA ALA A 203 0.94 15.24 8.27
C ALA A 203 0.05 15.08 9.53
N LEU A 204 -0.59 13.91 9.63
CA LEU A 204 -1.16 13.33 10.84
C LEU A 204 -0.50 11.96 11.05
N TRP A 205 0.30 11.86 12.10
CA TRP A 205 1.29 10.81 12.24
C TRP A 205 1.60 10.51 13.70
N LEU A 206 2.36 9.45 13.93
CA LEU A 206 2.76 9.01 15.26
C LEU A 206 4.27 8.78 15.31
N THR A 207 4.91 9.21 16.39
CA THR A 207 6.32 8.87 16.69
C THR A 207 6.63 9.10 18.17
N ASP A 208 7.81 8.70 18.63
CA ASP A 208 8.40 9.23 19.86
C ASP A 208 9.40 10.36 19.50
N PRO A 209 9.02 11.64 19.69
CA PRO A 209 9.87 12.76 19.29
C PRO A 209 11.25 12.78 19.93
N SER A 210 11.42 12.12 21.08
CA SER A 210 12.69 12.10 21.81
C SER A 210 13.63 10.97 21.36
N ASN A 211 13.10 9.98 20.62
CA ASN A 211 13.81 8.74 20.28
C ASN A 211 13.62 8.36 18.81
N TRP A 212 13.40 9.34 17.92
CA TRP A 212 13.36 9.07 16.49
C TRP A 212 14.79 8.85 15.94
N PRO A 213 15.02 7.84 15.07
CA PRO A 213 14.07 6.86 14.52
C PRO A 213 14.00 5.54 15.33
N GLU A 214 14.68 5.44 16.48
CA GLU A 214 14.77 4.21 17.27
C GLU A 214 13.41 3.65 17.71
N HIS A 215 12.44 4.53 17.96
CA HIS A 215 11.07 4.18 18.34
C HIS A 215 10.07 4.34 17.19
N GLY A 216 10.56 4.50 15.96
CA GLY A 216 9.75 4.45 14.75
C GLY A 216 8.83 5.64 14.56
N GLU A 217 8.29 5.73 13.35
CA GLU A 217 7.32 6.73 12.91
C GLU A 217 6.28 6.08 11.98
N ILE A 218 5.02 6.47 12.17
CA ILE A 218 3.86 5.97 11.45
C ILE A 218 3.09 7.16 10.87
N ASP A 219 3.18 7.34 9.55
CA ASP A 219 2.43 8.35 8.84
C ASP A 219 1.05 7.79 8.47
N VAL A 220 0.02 8.26 9.17
CA VAL A 220 -1.37 7.81 8.95
C VAL A 220 -1.99 8.60 7.81
N MET A 221 -1.81 9.92 7.82
CA MET A 221 -2.14 10.77 6.69
C MET A 221 -1.01 11.73 6.38
N GLU A 222 -0.38 11.58 5.23
CA GLU A 222 0.64 12.49 4.73
C GLU A 222 0.40 12.76 3.24
N SER A 223 0.58 14.01 2.84
CA SER A 223 0.62 14.37 1.43
C SER A 223 1.45 15.63 1.25
N ASN A 224 1.61 16.05 -0.01
CA ASN A 224 2.30 17.29 -0.32
C ASN A 224 1.60 18.06 -1.44
N ASN A 225 1.87 19.36 -1.44
CA ASN A 225 1.37 20.31 -2.41
C ASN A 225 -0.15 20.18 -2.59
N LYS A 226 -0.63 19.95 -3.82
CA LYS A 226 -2.07 19.91 -4.12
C LYS A 226 -2.75 18.63 -3.65
N GLY A 227 -2.01 17.64 -3.13
CA GLY A 227 -2.57 16.38 -2.62
C GLY A 227 -3.29 15.53 -3.67
N THR A 228 -3.11 15.79 -4.97
CA THR A 228 -3.90 15.17 -6.05
C THR A 228 -3.61 13.68 -6.24
N GLN A 229 -2.49 13.21 -5.68
CA GLN A 229 -2.09 11.81 -5.74
C GLN A 229 -2.74 10.94 -4.65
N GLY A 230 -3.46 11.55 -3.72
CA GLY A 230 -4.00 10.86 -2.56
C GLY A 230 -3.05 10.86 -1.37
N ASN A 231 -3.37 9.99 -0.42
CA ASN A 231 -2.67 9.86 0.85
C ASN A 231 -1.49 8.91 0.72
N ASP A 232 -0.35 9.27 1.27
CA ASP A 232 0.76 8.35 1.48
C ASP A 232 0.76 7.91 2.96
N MET A 233 0.72 6.60 3.20
CA MET A 233 0.85 6.00 4.53
C MET A 233 2.20 5.30 4.59
N THR A 234 3.04 5.68 5.54
CA THR A 234 4.45 5.29 5.52
C THR A 234 4.91 4.89 6.91
N LEU A 235 5.86 3.96 6.96
CA LEU A 235 6.61 3.67 8.18
C LEU A 235 8.08 4.01 8.01
N HIS A 236 8.65 4.60 9.06
CA HIS A 236 10.08 4.87 9.19
C HIS A 236 10.60 4.17 10.45
N THR A 237 11.69 3.42 10.30
CA THR A 237 12.26 2.61 11.39
C THR A 237 13.79 2.63 11.35
N THR A 238 14.40 2.08 12.39
CA THR A 238 15.77 1.54 12.33
C THR A 238 15.85 0.28 11.46
N SER A 239 17.05 -0.31 11.33
CA SER A 239 17.25 -1.49 10.49
C SER A 239 16.51 -2.72 11.01
N GLY A 240 15.95 -3.54 10.11
CA GLY A 240 15.32 -4.81 10.48
C GLY A 240 13.84 -4.92 10.14
N CYS A 241 13.22 -3.85 9.65
CA CYS A 241 11.81 -3.82 9.25
C CYS A 241 11.65 -3.76 7.72
N LYS A 242 11.01 -4.79 7.13
CA LYS A 242 10.72 -4.87 5.69
C LYS A 242 9.32 -5.39 5.42
N MET A 243 8.73 -4.90 4.33
CA MET A 243 7.40 -5.27 3.82
C MET A 243 7.48 -6.15 2.56
N ASN A 244 8.56 -6.91 2.41
CA ASN A 244 8.80 -7.82 1.28
C ASN A 244 8.15 -9.21 1.50
N ALA A 245 6.90 -9.21 1.95
CA ALA A 245 6.09 -10.40 2.19
C ALA A 245 4.65 -10.16 1.68
N LYS A 246 3.77 -11.13 1.87
CA LYS A 246 2.35 -10.97 1.55
C LYS A 246 1.74 -9.83 2.37
N ARG A 247 1.07 -8.92 1.68
CA ARG A 247 0.28 -7.81 2.25
C ARG A 247 -1.16 -7.95 1.76
N LYS A 248 -2.14 -7.58 2.58
CA LYS A 248 -3.55 -7.52 2.21
C LYS A 248 -4.01 -6.07 2.29
N GLU A 249 -3.83 -5.37 1.18
CA GLU A 249 -4.04 -3.93 1.09
C GLU A 249 -4.67 -3.55 -0.25
N THR A 250 -5.53 -2.54 -0.21
CA THR A 250 -6.17 -1.98 -1.42
C THR A 250 -5.37 -0.83 -2.03
N GLY A 251 -4.44 -0.25 -1.27
CA GLY A 251 -3.48 0.76 -1.73
C GLY A 251 -2.34 0.18 -2.58
N THR A 252 -1.49 1.05 -3.11
CA THR A 252 -0.34 0.67 -3.93
C THR A 252 0.95 0.80 -3.13
N ALA A 253 1.62 -0.32 -2.87
CA ALA A 253 2.95 -0.32 -2.26
C ALA A 253 3.97 0.45 -3.11
N LEU A 254 4.71 1.37 -2.49
CA LEU A 254 5.77 2.16 -3.13
C LEU A 254 7.15 1.57 -2.86
N TYR A 255 7.45 1.38 -1.57
CA TYR A 255 8.73 0.87 -1.09
C TYR A 255 8.51 -0.19 -0.02
N SER A 256 9.41 -1.17 0.05
CA SER A 256 9.31 -2.29 0.98
C SER A 256 10.33 -2.24 2.13
N ASN A 257 11.21 -1.25 2.19
CA ASN A 257 12.23 -1.13 3.24
C ASN A 257 11.93 0.09 4.09
N CYS A 258 11.62 -0.12 5.38
CA CYS A 258 11.18 0.95 6.27
C CYS A 258 12.35 1.73 6.90
N LEU A 259 13.60 1.33 6.62
CA LEU A 259 14.79 1.98 7.16
C LEU A 259 14.86 3.48 6.76
N ASN A 260 14.90 4.37 7.75
CA ASN A 260 14.89 5.82 7.57
C ASN A 260 16.12 6.39 6.80
N THR A 261 17.20 5.62 6.69
CA THR A 261 18.41 5.99 5.93
C THR A 261 18.47 5.38 4.53
N ALA A 262 17.44 4.64 4.12
CA ALA A 262 17.31 4.08 2.77
C ALA A 262 16.42 4.95 1.88
N ASN A 263 16.65 4.92 0.56
CA ASN A 263 15.81 5.58 -0.45
C ASN A 263 15.49 7.06 -0.11
N ASP A 264 16.48 7.82 0.36
CA ASP A 264 16.31 9.22 0.78
C ASP A 264 15.20 9.41 1.82
N ASN A 265 15.16 8.52 2.82
CA ASN A 265 14.14 8.47 3.87
C ASN A 265 12.72 8.27 3.32
N ALA A 266 12.51 7.58 2.20
CA ALA A 266 11.16 7.33 1.68
C ALA A 266 10.33 6.32 2.53
N GLY A 267 10.95 5.67 3.51
CA GLY A 267 10.32 4.64 4.34
C GLY A 267 9.75 3.48 3.51
N CYS A 268 8.83 2.73 4.10
CA CYS A 268 8.02 1.76 3.37
C CYS A 268 6.60 2.29 3.20
N GLY A 269 6.34 2.99 2.10
CA GLY A 269 5.08 3.67 1.84
C GLY A 269 4.04 2.84 1.09
N VAL A 270 2.76 3.16 1.33
CA VAL A 270 1.58 2.72 0.57
C VAL A 270 0.81 3.95 0.14
N LYS A 271 0.53 4.05 -1.16
CA LYS A 271 -0.23 5.15 -1.75
C LYS A 271 -1.70 4.80 -1.88
N GLY A 272 -2.56 5.65 -1.34
CA GLY A 272 -4.00 5.65 -1.57
C GLY A 272 -4.38 6.20 -2.95
N LYS A 273 -5.68 6.23 -3.24
CA LYS A 273 -6.20 6.88 -4.45
C LYS A 273 -6.41 8.38 -4.19
N SER A 274 -6.64 9.16 -5.24
CA SER A 274 -6.89 10.62 -5.10
C SER A 274 -7.95 10.97 -4.06
N ALA A 275 -9.04 10.21 -3.95
CA ALA A 275 -10.13 10.45 -2.99
C ALA A 275 -9.75 10.22 -1.52
N THR A 276 -8.54 9.72 -1.22
CA THR A 276 -8.09 9.49 0.16
C THR A 276 -7.45 10.72 0.77
N TYR A 277 -7.22 11.80 0.02
CA TYR A 277 -6.65 13.05 0.54
C TYR A 277 -7.07 14.29 -0.25
N GLY A 278 -6.85 15.47 0.30
CA GLY A 278 -6.93 16.76 -0.37
C GLY A 278 -8.33 17.11 -0.85
N GLU A 279 -8.42 17.84 -1.96
CA GLU A 279 -9.68 18.36 -2.49
C GLU A 279 -10.75 17.28 -2.68
N ALA A 280 -10.37 16.09 -3.18
CA ALA A 280 -11.33 15.01 -3.41
C ALA A 280 -11.87 14.42 -2.10
N PHE A 281 -11.03 14.28 -1.07
CA PHE A 281 -11.47 13.86 0.27
C PHE A 281 -12.37 14.92 0.91
N ASN A 282 -11.97 16.18 0.84
CA ASN A 282 -12.69 17.30 1.45
C ASN A 282 -14.07 17.51 0.81
N ASN A 283 -14.18 17.40 -0.53
CA ASN A 283 -15.45 17.50 -1.24
C ASN A 283 -16.43 16.37 -0.91
N ASN A 284 -15.94 15.24 -0.39
CA ASN A 284 -16.76 14.12 0.09
C ASN A 284 -17.13 14.26 1.59
N GLY A 285 -16.90 15.42 2.21
CA GLY A 285 -17.16 15.63 3.65
C GLY A 285 -16.14 14.95 4.56
N GLY A 286 -14.97 14.63 4.00
CA GLY A 286 -13.90 13.91 4.68
C GLY A 286 -14.24 12.45 4.99
N GLY A 287 -13.84 11.99 6.16
CA GLY A 287 -13.99 10.59 6.54
C GLY A 287 -13.25 10.22 7.82
N VAL A 288 -13.17 8.91 8.06
CA VAL A 288 -12.44 8.35 9.19
C VAL A 288 -11.20 7.63 8.69
N TYR A 289 -10.06 7.99 9.27
CA TYR A 289 -8.85 7.18 9.21
C TYR A 289 -8.74 6.36 10.48
N ALA A 290 -8.72 5.03 10.34
CA ALA A 290 -8.52 4.11 11.46
C ALA A 290 -7.15 3.45 11.32
N MET A 291 -6.34 3.48 12.37
CA MET A 291 -5.03 2.82 12.40
C MET A 291 -4.98 1.83 13.57
N GLU A 292 -4.66 0.57 13.29
CA GLU A 292 -4.42 -0.45 14.31
C GLU A 292 -2.92 -0.73 14.41
N LEU A 293 -2.33 -0.53 15.60
CA LEU A 293 -0.94 -0.81 15.93
C LEU A 293 -0.90 -1.93 16.97
N ARG A 294 -0.32 -3.07 16.60
CA ARG A 294 -0.15 -4.24 17.48
C ARG A 294 0.97 -5.16 16.97
N ASP A 295 1.35 -6.16 17.75
CA ASP A 295 2.44 -7.10 17.42
C ASP A 295 2.27 -7.81 16.05
N ALA A 296 1.02 -8.01 15.61
CA ALA A 296 0.74 -8.62 14.31
C ALA A 296 1.09 -7.72 13.12
N GLY A 297 1.18 -6.41 13.30
CA GLY A 297 1.35 -5.45 12.21
C GLY A 297 0.69 -4.11 12.47
N ILE A 298 0.88 -3.20 11.54
CA ILE A 298 0.18 -1.91 11.48
C ILE A 298 -0.76 -1.92 10.29
N ARG A 299 -2.04 -1.60 10.49
CA ARG A 299 -3.04 -1.53 9.41
C ARG A 299 -3.74 -0.19 9.44
N VAL A 300 -3.96 0.40 8.26
CA VAL A 300 -4.66 1.68 8.10
C VAL A 300 -5.86 1.50 7.18
N TRP A 301 -7.03 1.95 7.61
CA TRP A 301 -8.25 2.03 6.80
C TRP A 301 -8.64 3.49 6.60
N MET A 302 -9.26 3.75 5.45
CA MET A 302 -9.97 5.00 5.18
C MET A 302 -11.42 4.63 4.89
N PHE A 303 -12.33 5.23 5.65
CA PHE A 303 -13.77 5.16 5.42
C PHE A 303 -14.24 6.53 4.97
N SER A 304 -14.90 6.59 3.81
CA SER A 304 -15.56 7.83 3.37
C SER A 304 -16.66 8.20 4.35
N ARG A 305 -16.99 9.48 4.46
CA ARG A 305 -17.98 10.00 5.42
C ARG A 305 -19.29 9.18 5.47
N ASP A 306 -19.81 8.78 4.31
CA ASP A 306 -21.07 8.04 4.19
C ASP A 306 -20.94 6.52 4.41
N ASP A 307 -19.72 6.00 4.49
CA ASP A 307 -19.40 4.57 4.59
C ASP A 307 -18.66 4.21 5.90
N ILE A 308 -18.78 5.05 6.93
CA ILE A 308 -18.18 4.79 8.25
C ILE A 308 -18.86 3.58 8.89
N PRO A 309 -18.11 2.52 9.28
CA PRO A 309 -18.65 1.36 9.98
C PRO A 309 -19.51 1.73 11.20
N SER A 310 -20.60 1.00 11.40
CA SER A 310 -21.57 1.28 12.48
C SER A 310 -20.97 1.13 13.88
N ASP A 311 -19.96 0.28 14.02
CA ASP A 311 -19.24 0.04 15.27
C ASP A 311 -18.29 1.20 15.65
N ILE A 312 -17.92 2.05 14.68
CA ILE A 312 -17.18 3.32 14.89
C ILE A 312 -18.15 4.48 15.16
N SER A 313 -19.22 4.60 14.37
CA SER A 313 -20.14 5.74 14.42
C SER A 313 -21.12 5.68 15.60
N ASN A 314 -21.39 4.50 16.15
CA ASN A 314 -22.25 4.33 17.31
C ASN A 314 -21.44 4.42 18.62
N SER A 315 -21.80 5.36 19.50
CA SER A 315 -21.11 5.57 20.79
C SER A 315 -21.31 4.44 21.82
N THR A 316 -22.18 3.47 21.54
CA THR A 316 -22.48 2.33 22.42
C THR A 316 -21.80 1.02 21.98
N SER A 317 -21.12 1.03 20.83
CA SER A 317 -20.33 -0.11 20.34
C SER A 317 -18.84 0.10 20.61
N SER A 318 -18.08 -1.00 20.53
CA SER A 318 -16.63 -0.94 20.44
C SER A 318 -16.19 -1.26 19.00
N PRO A 319 -15.30 -0.47 18.40
CA PRO A 319 -14.70 -0.75 17.09
C PRO A 319 -14.09 -2.15 17.00
N ASP A 320 -14.40 -2.89 15.93
CA ASP A 320 -13.89 -4.22 15.63
C ASP A 320 -13.26 -4.29 14.21
N PRO A 321 -11.93 -4.07 14.11
CA PRO A 321 -11.20 -4.15 12.85
C PRO A 321 -11.29 -5.49 12.11
N SER A 322 -11.70 -6.58 12.76
CA SER A 322 -11.86 -7.88 12.08
C SER A 322 -13.05 -7.92 11.12
N THR A 323 -13.96 -6.95 11.23
CA THR A 323 -15.18 -6.85 10.41
C THR A 323 -15.07 -5.85 9.25
N TRP A 324 -14.04 -5.02 9.21
CA TRP A 324 -13.92 -3.89 8.26
C TRP A 324 -13.41 -4.28 6.87
N GLY A 325 -13.01 -5.53 6.67
CA GLY A 325 -12.45 -6.00 5.41
C GLY A 325 -10.98 -5.61 5.21
N GLU A 326 -10.57 -5.53 3.95
CA GLU A 326 -9.17 -5.28 3.57
C GLU A 326 -8.75 -3.83 3.84
N ALA A 327 -7.57 -3.65 4.42
CA ALA A 327 -7.06 -2.34 4.80
C ALA A 327 -6.66 -1.50 3.56
N LEU A 328 -6.56 -0.19 3.72
CA LEU A 328 -5.93 0.67 2.71
C LEU A 328 -4.43 0.42 2.64
N ALA A 329 -3.77 0.29 3.80
CA ALA A 329 -2.37 -0.09 3.93
C ALA A 329 -2.20 -1.18 4.98
N ASP A 330 -1.33 -2.16 4.71
CA ASP A 330 -1.05 -3.28 5.62
C ASP A 330 0.45 -3.50 5.76
N PHE A 331 0.98 -3.31 6.96
CA PHE A 331 2.38 -3.46 7.32
C PHE A 331 2.57 -4.65 8.27
N PRO A 332 2.56 -5.89 7.75
CA PRO A 332 2.55 -7.10 8.57
C PRO A 332 3.89 -7.35 9.24
N SER A 333 3.88 -7.97 10.42
CA SER A 333 5.09 -8.27 11.20
C SER A 333 5.95 -9.43 10.65
N THR A 334 5.71 -9.87 9.41
CA THR A 334 6.37 -11.07 8.83
C THR A 334 7.89 -10.91 8.74
N HIS A 335 8.36 -9.72 8.35
CA HIS A 335 9.78 -9.36 8.33
C HIS A 335 10.04 -8.02 9.04
N CYS A 336 9.25 -7.74 10.07
CA CYS A 336 9.36 -6.53 10.88
C CYS A 336 8.82 -6.83 12.28
N ASP A 337 9.67 -6.79 13.31
CA ASP A 337 9.20 -6.88 14.69
C ASP A 337 8.65 -5.52 15.12
N ILE A 338 7.33 -5.36 14.98
CA ILE A 338 6.60 -4.10 15.25
C ILE A 338 6.85 -3.61 16.66
N SER A 339 6.70 -4.48 17.67
CA SER A 339 6.86 -4.12 19.08
C SER A 339 8.28 -3.65 19.43
N SER A 340 9.27 -4.10 18.67
CA SER A 340 10.66 -3.68 18.86
C SER A 340 10.94 -2.30 18.26
N HIS A 341 10.24 -1.95 17.18
CA HIS A 341 10.47 -0.74 16.38
C HIS A 341 9.55 0.43 16.73
N PHE A 342 8.34 0.19 17.22
CA PHE A 342 7.34 1.22 17.50
C PHE A 342 7.00 1.23 18.98
N LYS A 343 7.36 2.30 19.68
CA LYS A 343 7.19 2.45 21.13
C LYS A 343 6.86 3.89 21.48
N ASN A 344 6.12 4.08 22.56
CA ASN A 344 5.92 5.39 23.17
C ASN A 344 5.45 6.46 22.17
N GLN A 345 4.51 6.10 21.29
CA GLN A 345 4.09 6.94 20.18
C GLN A 345 3.17 8.07 20.66
N SER A 346 3.57 9.32 20.46
CA SER A 346 2.69 10.50 20.51
C SER A 346 2.00 10.70 19.16
N ILE A 347 0.75 11.15 19.19
CA ILE A 347 0.01 11.62 18.01
C ILE A 347 0.48 13.03 17.67
N ILE A 348 0.81 13.28 16.40
CA ILE A 348 1.27 14.57 15.90
C ILE A 348 0.40 14.99 14.72
N ALA A 349 -0.02 16.26 14.72
CA ALA A 349 -0.64 16.89 13.56
C ALA A 349 0.07 18.21 13.25
N ASN A 350 0.49 18.39 12.01
CA ASN A 350 1.14 19.61 11.56
C ASN A 350 0.83 19.95 10.11
N ILE A 351 1.22 21.17 9.73
CA ILE A 351 1.31 21.61 8.34
C ILE A 351 2.68 22.26 8.16
N ASP A 352 3.64 21.49 7.66
CA ASP A 352 4.91 22.04 7.20
C ASP A 352 4.74 22.75 5.84
N ILE A 353 5.73 23.54 5.45
CA ILE A 353 5.72 24.36 4.23
C ILE A 353 7.05 24.15 3.50
N CYS A 354 7.00 23.69 2.26
CA CYS A 354 8.16 23.33 1.46
C CYS A 354 8.94 22.13 2.03
N GLY A 355 10.14 22.37 2.58
CA GLY A 355 10.98 21.31 3.12
C GLY A 355 11.50 20.33 2.08
N ASP A 356 12.11 19.26 2.60
CA ASP A 356 12.76 18.22 1.82
C ASP A 356 11.80 17.46 0.89
N LEU A 357 10.50 17.43 1.21
CA LEU A 357 9.47 16.78 0.39
C LEU A 357 8.70 17.78 -0.48
N ALA A 358 7.84 18.64 0.10
CA ALA A 358 6.95 19.47 -0.70
C ALA A 358 7.70 20.54 -1.52
N GLY A 359 8.90 20.95 -1.06
CA GLY A 359 9.76 21.91 -1.75
C GLY A 359 10.64 21.31 -2.84
N ALA A 360 10.79 19.98 -2.91
CA ALA A 360 11.63 19.34 -3.91
C ALA A 360 11.05 19.49 -5.33
N THR A 361 11.91 19.76 -6.31
CA THR A 361 11.52 20.02 -7.71
C THR A 361 10.65 18.92 -8.34
N SER A 362 10.86 17.66 -7.94
CA SER A 362 10.05 16.52 -8.37
C SER A 362 8.60 16.66 -7.94
N TYR A 363 8.33 17.08 -6.71
CA TYR A 363 6.98 17.22 -6.17
C TYR A 363 6.38 18.58 -6.49
N TYR A 364 7.11 19.66 -6.22
CA TYR A 364 6.62 21.03 -6.34
C TYR A 364 6.32 21.42 -7.80
N THR A 365 7.35 21.38 -8.65
CA THR A 365 7.25 21.85 -10.04
C THR A 365 6.82 20.75 -10.99
N THR A 366 7.41 19.55 -10.88
CA THR A 366 7.22 18.50 -11.89
C THR A 366 5.85 17.83 -11.77
N ILE A 367 5.47 17.39 -10.57
CA ILE A 367 4.19 16.69 -10.36
C ILE A 367 3.03 17.68 -10.16
N ASN A 368 3.21 18.72 -9.35
CA ASN A 368 2.11 19.60 -8.97
C ASN A 368 2.01 20.89 -9.80
N ASN A 369 3.00 21.19 -10.65
CA ASN A 369 3.06 22.41 -11.45
C ASN A 369 2.81 23.68 -10.61
N CYS A 370 3.45 23.76 -9.45
CA CYS A 370 3.38 24.94 -8.59
C CYS A 370 4.28 26.07 -9.14
N PRO A 371 3.85 27.34 -8.98
CA PRO A 371 4.57 28.49 -9.51
C PRO A 371 5.76 28.88 -8.64
N ASP A 372 6.66 29.68 -9.20
CA ASP A 372 7.86 30.21 -8.51
C ASP A 372 8.74 29.13 -7.88
N THR A 373 9.69 29.55 -7.04
CA THR A 373 10.31 28.62 -6.09
C THR A 373 9.38 28.42 -4.90
N CYS A 374 9.43 27.25 -4.25
CA CYS A 374 8.53 26.95 -3.14
C CYS A 374 8.58 28.01 -2.03
N THR A 375 9.79 28.43 -1.64
CA THR A 375 9.99 29.42 -0.58
C THR A 375 9.53 30.82 -0.99
N GLN A 376 9.73 31.22 -2.25
CA GLN A 376 9.20 32.48 -2.76
C GLN A 376 7.66 32.48 -2.78
N PHE A 377 7.05 31.41 -3.31
CA PHE A 377 5.60 31.27 -3.30
C PHE A 377 5.06 31.34 -1.87
N ALA A 378 5.65 30.57 -0.96
CA ALA A 378 5.27 30.54 0.43
C ALA A 378 5.48 31.90 1.13
N ALA A 379 6.50 32.69 0.78
CA ALA A 379 6.72 34.00 1.37
C ALA A 379 5.69 35.04 0.90
N GLU A 380 5.40 35.06 -0.40
CA GLU A 380 4.70 36.17 -1.08
C GLU A 380 3.19 35.96 -1.24
N ASN A 381 2.69 34.72 -1.09
CA ASN A 381 1.31 34.36 -1.46
C ASN A 381 0.48 33.81 -0.30
N GLY A 382 0.40 34.55 0.82
CA GLY A 382 -0.33 34.07 2.01
C GLY A 382 -1.80 33.74 1.75
N ALA A 383 -2.46 34.54 0.91
CA ALA A 383 -3.87 34.34 0.58
C ALA A 383 -4.16 33.02 -0.18
N ASN A 384 -3.13 32.33 -0.68
CA ASN A 384 -3.28 31.06 -1.37
C ASN A 384 -3.33 29.84 -0.42
N PHE A 385 -3.10 30.04 0.88
CA PHE A 385 -3.14 28.99 1.90
C PHE A 385 -4.53 28.80 2.55
N THR A 386 -5.60 29.30 1.91
CA THR A 386 -6.98 29.22 2.44
C THR A 386 -7.49 27.80 2.62
N ASN A 387 -7.00 26.84 1.82
CA ASN A 387 -7.28 25.42 1.96
C ASN A 387 -6.22 24.64 2.77
N ALA A 388 -5.22 25.35 3.32
CA ALA A 388 -4.17 24.73 4.12
C ALA A 388 -4.61 24.66 5.60
N TYR A 389 -5.64 23.86 5.88
CA TYR A 389 -6.11 23.60 7.23
C TYR A 389 -6.60 22.18 7.41
N TRP A 390 -6.33 21.65 8.60
CA TRP A 390 -6.95 20.48 9.14
C TRP A 390 -8.26 20.88 9.82
N GLU A 391 -9.28 20.05 9.67
CA GLU A 391 -10.50 20.10 10.48
C GLU A 391 -10.81 18.70 11.00
N PHE A 392 -10.98 18.58 12.31
CA PHE A 392 -11.19 17.32 13.00
C PHE A 392 -12.47 17.37 13.84
N ASN A 393 -13.27 16.30 13.79
CA ASN A 393 -14.37 16.12 14.75
C ASN A 393 -13.83 15.57 16.08
N SER A 394 -13.03 14.51 16.01
CA SER A 394 -12.44 13.88 17.21
C SER A 394 -11.31 12.93 16.87
N PHE A 395 -10.39 12.74 17.81
CA PHE A 395 -9.51 11.58 17.87
C PHE A 395 -9.94 10.68 19.03
N LYS A 396 -10.01 9.37 18.81
CA LYS A 396 -10.30 8.38 19.85
C LYS A 396 -9.26 7.29 19.82
N VAL A 397 -8.73 6.94 20.99
CA VAL A 397 -7.74 5.87 21.13
C VAL A 397 -8.34 4.77 21.99
N TYR A 398 -8.20 3.54 21.51
CA TYR A 398 -8.65 2.34 22.20
C TYR A 398 -7.47 1.40 22.41
N GLN A 399 -7.46 0.67 23.51
CA GLN A 399 -6.45 -0.36 23.80
C GLN A 399 -7.12 -1.65 24.24
N THR A 400 -6.40 -2.76 24.13
CA THR A 400 -6.81 -4.02 24.73
C THR A 400 -6.49 -4.03 26.21
N SER A 401 -7.34 -4.69 27.00
CA SER A 401 -7.20 -4.83 28.47
C SER A 401 -5.94 -5.56 28.91
#